data_AF-A0A6G4U6L0-F1
#
_entry.id   AF-A0A6G4U6L0-F1
#
_cell.length_a   1.000
_cell.length_b   1.000
_cell.length_c   1.000
_cell.angle_alpha   90.00
_cell.angle_beta   90.00
_cell.angle_gamma   90.00
#
_symmetry.space_group_name_H-M   'P 1'
#
loop_
_entity.id
_entity.type
_entity.pdbx_description
1 polymer ?
#
loop_
_entity_poly.entity_id
_entity_poly.type
_entity_poly.pdbx_seq_one_letter_code
_entity_poly.pdbx_strand_id
1 'polypeptide(L)'
;MYRLDPRYTPAPQSVLTAGWEALAARLPAAPAVLAVDGPPAADWDALAARLSAAGAALLDIRDHYAPPAAVRSRTIRAEDADDPYYCRLAENPLDDLFDELPHPDRGSGLLVVYGPGAGLVGHDVLWYADVPKRHAEAAVMAGRGVNLGLTGEKAEARRLFYVDWPMLDRHRDALAARIDAWLDLQDPARPVLLDGDGMRATLASLARQPVRTRPFFNSTPWGGHWGQRELGFNPGARNTALGYELIAPEAGILVGHGPSEQAEIPFQLMCVLHPEAVLGPEPYARFGTSFPIRFDYLDTVGGGNLSLHCHPKEPYMREHFGWSYTQHETYYMTIGSPDTRVFLGLREDADIDLFRKEIEEAATDGVPMDPADHVMTFPAEKGRLFMIPAGTPHASGAGNLVLEISATPYLYSLRFYDWLRPDADGNPRPLPYEHGLANLETERRGERVAGELVQEPRG
;
A
#
# COMPACT_ATOMS: atom_id res chain seq x y z
N MET A 1 2.93 -26.84 2.11
CA MET A 1 3.66 -25.97 3.05
C MET A 1 3.62 -24.56 2.50
N TYR A 2 3.16 -23.60 3.29
CA TYR A 2 3.13 -22.19 2.91
C TYR A 2 4.57 -21.67 2.74
N ARG A 3 4.86 -20.93 1.67
CA ARG A 3 6.20 -20.36 1.43
C ARG A 3 6.20 -18.90 1.91
N LEU A 4 6.99 -18.59 2.94
CA LEU A 4 7.09 -17.23 3.50
C LEU A 4 7.81 -16.27 2.55
N ASP A 5 8.87 -16.76 1.90
CA ASP A 5 9.71 -15.98 0.99
C ASP A 5 9.69 -16.60 -0.42
N PRO A 6 8.60 -16.45 -1.20
CA PRO A 6 8.61 -16.84 -2.60
C PRO A 6 9.67 -16.03 -3.34
N ARG A 7 10.68 -16.71 -3.89
CA ARG A 7 11.82 -16.09 -4.58
C ARG A 7 11.98 -16.63 -5.98
N TYR A 8 12.41 -15.75 -6.88
CA TYR A 8 12.68 -16.03 -8.28
C TYR A 8 14.15 -15.81 -8.61
N THR A 9 14.70 -16.66 -9.48
CA THR A 9 16.06 -16.49 -9.98
C THR A 9 16.12 -15.28 -10.92
N PRO A 10 17.13 -14.41 -10.82
CA PRO A 10 17.38 -13.37 -11.83
C PRO A 10 17.56 -13.98 -13.24
N ALA A 11 17.36 -13.16 -14.27
CA ALA A 11 17.65 -13.58 -15.65
C ALA A 11 19.14 -13.97 -15.81
N PRO A 12 19.51 -14.87 -16.74
CA PRO A 12 20.86 -15.44 -16.80
C PRO A 12 22.03 -14.45 -16.96
N GLN A 13 21.77 -13.24 -17.47
CA GLN A 13 22.78 -12.19 -17.67
C GLN A 13 22.68 -11.07 -16.63
N SER A 14 21.78 -11.20 -15.66
CA SER A 14 21.65 -10.25 -14.56
C SER A 14 22.92 -10.22 -13.72
N VAL A 15 23.34 -9.01 -13.41
CA VAL A 15 24.31 -8.68 -12.39
C VAL A 15 23.55 -8.35 -11.11
N LEU A 16 23.68 -9.24 -10.13
CA LEU A 16 23.19 -9.02 -8.78
C LEU A 16 24.40 -9.02 -7.84
N THR A 17 24.51 -7.98 -7.02
CA THR A 17 25.63 -7.83 -6.08
C THR A 17 25.14 -7.35 -4.73
N ALA A 18 25.70 -7.87 -3.65
CA ALA A 18 25.28 -7.57 -2.29
C ALA A 18 26.45 -7.03 -1.44
N GLY A 19 26.17 -5.99 -0.66
CA GLY A 19 27.11 -5.34 0.25
C GLY A 19 27.79 -4.10 -0.32
N TRP A 20 28.24 -3.24 0.59
CA TRP A 20 28.79 -1.91 0.27
C TRP A 20 30.05 -1.94 -0.60
N GLU A 21 30.96 -2.90 -0.40
CA GLU A 21 32.18 -3.02 -1.21
C GLU A 21 31.85 -3.36 -2.67
N ALA A 22 30.96 -4.33 -2.89
CA ALA A 22 30.52 -4.71 -4.23
C ALA A 22 29.75 -3.59 -4.92
N LEU A 23 28.92 -2.84 -4.18
CA LEU A 23 28.20 -1.67 -4.67
C LEU A 23 29.17 -0.55 -5.09
N ALA A 24 30.20 -0.25 -4.28
CA ALA A 24 31.20 0.76 -4.62
C ALA A 24 31.95 0.41 -5.92
N ALA A 25 32.21 -0.88 -6.16
CA ALA A 25 32.82 -1.36 -7.41
C ALA A 25 31.91 -1.22 -8.65
N ARG A 26 30.63 -0.91 -8.47
CA ARG A 26 29.66 -0.67 -9.55
C ARG A 26 29.47 0.81 -9.89
N LEU A 27 30.08 1.72 -9.14
CA LEU A 27 30.01 3.15 -9.44
C LEU A 27 30.54 3.42 -10.86
N PRO A 28 29.91 4.35 -11.60
CA PRO A 28 30.36 4.67 -12.95
C PRO A 28 31.73 5.33 -12.94
N ALA A 29 32.51 5.09 -14.00
CA ALA A 29 33.81 5.71 -14.16
C ALA A 29 33.68 7.22 -14.38
N ALA A 30 34.52 8.02 -13.72
CA ALA A 30 34.58 9.46 -13.91
C ALA A 30 35.17 9.83 -15.29
N PRO A 31 34.76 10.96 -15.90
CA PRO A 31 33.74 11.90 -15.41
C PRO A 31 32.32 11.40 -15.71
N ALA A 32 31.44 11.46 -14.70
CA ALA A 32 30.04 11.06 -14.84
C ALA A 32 29.16 11.71 -13.76
N VAL A 33 27.87 11.88 -14.08
CA VAL A 33 26.82 12.20 -13.10
C VAL A 33 25.95 10.96 -12.87
N LEU A 34 25.96 10.44 -11.65
CA LEU A 34 25.06 9.38 -11.19
C LEU A 34 23.89 10.01 -10.43
N ALA A 35 22.67 9.79 -10.91
CA ALA A 35 21.46 10.06 -10.13
C ALA A 35 21.09 8.83 -9.31
N VAL A 36 20.86 8.99 -8.00
CA VAL A 36 20.28 7.97 -7.12
C VAL A 36 18.95 8.47 -6.59
N ASP A 37 17.88 8.08 -7.28
CA ASP A 37 16.50 8.46 -6.94
C ASP A 37 15.84 7.43 -6.02
N GLY A 38 14.70 7.72 -5.43
CA GLY A 38 14.00 6.81 -4.53
C GLY A 38 13.01 7.48 -3.59
N PRO A 39 12.33 6.71 -2.71
CA PRO A 39 11.41 7.25 -1.74
C PRO A 39 12.13 7.95 -0.56
N PRO A 40 11.45 8.85 0.17
CA PRO A 40 12.00 9.50 1.36
C PRO A 40 12.28 8.52 2.51
N ALA A 41 11.71 7.32 2.46
CA ALA A 41 11.90 6.27 3.48
C ALA A 41 13.28 5.58 3.42
N ALA A 42 14.06 5.79 2.36
CA ALA A 42 15.43 5.32 2.31
C ALA A 42 16.33 6.09 3.28
N ASP A 43 17.34 5.42 3.84
CA ASP A 43 18.35 6.05 4.69
C ASP A 43 19.40 6.78 3.83
N TRP A 44 19.00 7.95 3.35
CA TRP A 44 19.80 8.78 2.45
C TRP A 44 21.11 9.27 3.09
N ASP A 45 21.11 9.52 4.39
CA ASP A 45 22.31 10.00 5.10
C ASP A 45 23.34 8.87 5.22
N ALA A 46 22.91 7.65 5.52
CA ALA A 46 23.80 6.49 5.53
C ALA A 46 24.33 6.18 4.12
N LEU A 47 23.48 6.25 3.09
CA LEU A 47 23.90 6.07 1.70
C LEU A 47 24.94 7.13 1.29
N ALA A 48 24.67 8.41 1.58
CA ALA A 48 25.58 9.51 1.29
C ALA A 48 26.94 9.31 1.97
N ALA A 49 26.96 8.96 3.26
CA ALA A 49 28.21 8.68 3.97
C ALA A 49 29.04 7.57 3.30
N ARG A 50 28.39 6.52 2.80
CA ARG A 50 29.05 5.40 2.09
C ARG A 50 29.60 5.81 0.73
N LEU A 51 28.82 6.57 -0.05
CA LEU A 51 29.23 7.04 -1.37
C LEU A 51 30.35 8.08 -1.28
N SER A 52 30.30 8.98 -0.29
CA SER A 52 31.40 9.91 0.00
C SER A 52 32.69 9.18 0.36
N ALA A 53 32.61 8.13 1.21
CA ALA A 53 33.76 7.30 1.56
C ALA A 53 34.36 6.55 0.35
N ALA A 54 33.57 6.30 -0.70
CA ALA A 54 34.02 5.73 -1.96
C ALA A 54 34.64 6.78 -2.92
N GLY A 55 34.73 8.05 -2.51
CA GLY A 55 35.39 9.13 -3.25
C GLY A 55 34.49 9.92 -4.19
N ALA A 56 33.17 9.74 -4.12
CA ALA A 56 32.22 10.52 -4.91
C ALA A 56 32.02 11.93 -4.34
N ALA A 57 31.92 12.93 -5.22
CA ALA A 57 31.33 14.22 -4.87
C ALA A 57 29.82 14.05 -4.76
N LEU A 58 29.18 14.74 -3.82
CA LEU A 58 27.77 14.56 -3.51
C LEU A 58 26.98 15.85 -3.69
N LEU A 59 25.76 15.74 -4.22
CA LEU A 59 24.74 16.77 -4.24
C LEU A 59 23.45 16.17 -3.69
N ASP A 60 22.97 16.69 -2.57
CA ASP A 60 21.73 16.28 -1.95
C ASP A 60 20.55 17.03 -2.58
N ILE A 61 19.68 16.33 -3.30
CA ILE A 61 18.53 16.98 -3.95
C ILE A 61 17.53 17.54 -2.92
N ARG A 62 17.55 17.02 -1.68
CA ARG A 62 16.64 17.42 -0.60
C ARG A 62 16.90 18.86 -0.12
N ASP A 63 18.12 19.35 -0.28
CA ASP A 63 18.50 20.74 0.04
C ASP A 63 17.92 21.76 -0.95
N HIS A 64 17.35 21.28 -2.07
CA HIS A 64 16.76 22.10 -3.14
C HIS A 64 15.23 22.09 -3.15
N TYR A 65 14.57 21.41 -2.21
CA TYR A 65 13.11 21.47 -2.11
C TYR A 65 12.63 22.89 -1.84
N ALA A 66 11.46 23.21 -2.38
CA ALA A 66 10.74 24.43 -2.03
C ALA A 66 10.41 24.43 -0.52
N PRO A 67 10.18 25.62 0.09
CA PRO A 67 9.79 25.69 1.50
C PRO A 67 8.54 24.83 1.80
N PRO A 68 8.41 24.23 3.00
CA PRO A 68 7.32 23.32 3.33
C PRO A 68 5.91 23.85 3.04
N ALA A 69 5.67 25.15 3.27
CA ALA A 69 4.41 25.80 2.95
C ALA A 69 4.08 25.76 1.45
N ALA A 70 5.08 25.98 0.59
CA ALA A 70 4.92 25.88 -0.86
C ALA A 70 4.65 24.43 -1.27
N VAL A 71 5.43 23.47 -0.76
CA VAL A 71 5.21 22.03 -1.01
C VAL A 71 3.78 21.61 -0.66
N ARG A 72 3.26 22.00 0.51
CA ARG A 72 1.87 21.69 0.92
C ARG A 72 0.85 22.28 -0.05
N SER A 73 0.98 23.56 -0.38
CA SER A 73 0.05 24.25 -1.30
C SER A 73 0.04 23.70 -2.73
N ARG A 74 1.15 23.11 -3.18
CA ARG A 74 1.27 22.51 -4.52
C ARG A 74 0.78 21.06 -4.58
N THR A 75 0.88 20.33 -3.47
CA THR A 75 0.66 18.88 -3.42
C THR A 75 -0.65 18.46 -2.76
N ILE A 76 -1.32 19.37 -2.04
CA ILE A 76 -2.63 19.14 -1.42
C ILE A 76 -3.58 20.22 -1.92
N ARG A 77 -4.77 19.81 -2.37
CA ARG A 77 -5.83 20.74 -2.74
C ARG A 77 -6.39 21.43 -1.51
N ALA A 78 -6.74 22.70 -1.64
CA ALA A 78 -7.34 23.47 -0.55
C ALA A 78 -8.62 22.80 0.00
N GLU A 79 -9.43 22.18 -0.88
CA GLU A 79 -10.67 21.50 -0.49
C GLU A 79 -10.43 20.24 0.35
N ASP A 80 -9.27 19.61 0.21
CA ASP A 80 -8.93 18.39 0.93
C ASP A 80 -8.25 18.70 2.28
N ALA A 81 -7.83 19.94 2.53
CA ALA A 81 -7.01 20.28 3.70
C ALA A 81 -7.68 19.95 5.05
N ASP A 82 -9.00 20.10 5.13
CA ASP A 82 -9.78 19.98 6.38
C ASP A 82 -10.27 18.54 6.67
N ASP A 83 -10.22 17.62 5.70
CA ASP A 83 -10.58 16.21 5.91
C ASP A 83 -9.41 15.50 6.63
N PRO A 84 -9.56 15.03 7.89
CA PRO A 84 -8.45 14.42 8.62
C PRO A 84 -8.15 12.98 8.20
N TYR A 85 -8.98 12.37 7.35
CA TYR A 85 -8.93 10.96 6.97
C TYR A 85 -8.37 10.77 5.57
N TYR A 86 -8.89 11.54 4.62
CA TYR A 86 -8.69 11.30 3.21
C TYR A 86 -8.26 12.55 2.46
N CYS A 87 -7.66 12.35 1.29
CA CYS A 87 -7.35 13.40 0.35
C CYS A 87 -7.57 12.82 -1.04
N ARG A 88 -7.94 13.65 -2.02
CA ARG A 88 -7.88 13.22 -3.41
C ARG A 88 -6.44 12.87 -3.76
N LEU A 89 -6.22 11.82 -4.55
CA LEU A 89 -4.88 11.45 -4.97
C LEU A 89 -4.15 12.62 -5.64
N ALA A 90 -2.88 12.80 -5.30
CA ALA A 90 -2.00 13.76 -5.93
C ALA A 90 -1.70 13.39 -7.39
N GLU A 91 -2.12 14.24 -8.31
CA GLU A 91 -1.88 14.12 -9.75
C GLU A 91 -0.62 14.88 -10.20
N ASN A 92 -0.10 15.76 -9.34
CA ASN A 92 0.99 16.68 -9.67
C ASN A 92 2.36 15.98 -9.83
N PRO A 93 3.20 16.37 -10.79
CA PRO A 93 4.50 15.74 -10.99
C PRO A 93 5.46 15.98 -9.80
N LEU A 94 6.54 15.18 -9.73
CA LEU A 94 7.48 15.22 -8.61
C LEU A 94 8.34 16.51 -8.61
N ASP A 95 8.48 17.18 -9.75
CA ASP A 95 9.19 18.45 -9.88
C ASP A 95 8.47 19.63 -9.20
N ASP A 96 7.17 19.52 -8.89
CA ASP A 96 6.45 20.52 -8.08
C ASP A 96 7.01 20.68 -6.65
N LEU A 97 7.84 19.75 -6.19
CA LEU A 97 8.56 19.83 -4.92
C LEU A 97 9.67 20.88 -4.93
N PHE A 98 10.05 21.43 -6.08
CA PHE A 98 11.20 22.31 -6.25
C PHE A 98 10.77 23.71 -6.69
N ASP A 99 11.48 24.74 -6.25
CA ASP A 99 11.39 26.07 -6.88
C ASP A 99 12.25 26.14 -8.14
N GLU A 100 13.43 25.54 -8.07
CA GLU A 100 14.36 25.36 -9.18
C GLU A 100 15.14 24.07 -8.99
N LEU A 101 15.24 23.26 -10.04
CA LEU A 101 16.09 22.06 -10.04
C LEU A 101 17.56 22.46 -10.20
N PRO A 102 18.49 21.82 -9.47
CA PRO A 102 19.91 22.10 -9.64
C PRO A 102 20.41 21.63 -11.02
N HIS A 103 21.37 22.36 -11.57
CA HIS A 103 22.04 22.05 -12.83
C HIS A 103 23.53 21.78 -12.55
N PRO A 104 23.89 20.56 -12.12
CA PRO A 104 25.27 20.26 -11.73
C PRO A 104 26.22 20.35 -12.91
N ASP A 105 27.39 20.94 -12.68
CA ASP A 105 28.49 20.90 -13.64
C ASP A 105 29.11 19.49 -13.66
N ARG A 106 29.40 18.98 -14.86
CA ARG A 106 29.93 17.62 -15.08
C ARG A 106 31.34 17.44 -14.53
N GLY A 107 32.06 18.53 -14.23
CA GLY A 107 33.36 18.48 -13.59
C GLY A 107 34.35 17.49 -14.24
N SER A 108 35.29 16.98 -13.46
CA SER A 108 36.23 15.92 -13.91
C SER A 108 36.11 14.61 -13.11
N GLY A 109 35.29 14.60 -12.05
CA GLY A 109 35.11 13.47 -11.14
C GLY A 109 33.76 12.76 -11.32
N LEU A 110 33.46 11.88 -10.38
CA LEU A 110 32.12 11.31 -10.22
C LEU A 110 31.30 12.22 -9.30
N LEU A 111 30.21 12.77 -9.82
CA LEU A 111 29.19 13.43 -9.02
C LEU A 111 28.00 12.50 -8.81
N VAL A 112 27.56 12.35 -7.56
CA VAL A 112 26.32 11.67 -7.21
C VAL A 112 25.30 12.70 -6.77
N VAL A 113 24.21 12.80 -7.52
CA VAL A 113 23.00 13.52 -7.12
C VAL A 113 22.06 12.51 -6.48
N TYR A 114 21.63 12.71 -5.24
CA TYR A 114 20.85 11.70 -4.52
C TYR A 114 19.64 12.28 -3.79
N GLY A 115 18.62 11.44 -3.58
CA GLY A 115 17.39 11.75 -2.87
C GLY A 115 16.16 11.73 -3.78
N PRO A 116 14.94 11.88 -3.22
CA PRO A 116 13.70 11.82 -3.99
C PRO A 116 13.63 12.96 -5.01
N GLY A 117 13.62 12.59 -6.30
CA GLY A 117 13.66 13.52 -7.43
C GLY A 117 15.03 13.69 -8.09
N ALA A 118 16.08 12.99 -7.63
CA ALA A 118 17.41 13.05 -8.24
C ALA A 118 17.42 12.73 -9.75
N GLY A 119 16.52 11.85 -10.20
CA GLY A 119 16.34 11.47 -11.61
C GLY A 119 15.68 12.55 -12.46
N LEU A 120 15.25 13.68 -11.89
CA LEU A 120 14.81 14.87 -12.62
C LEU A 120 15.99 15.74 -13.09
N VAL A 121 17.15 15.60 -12.46
CA VAL A 121 18.37 16.33 -12.81
C VAL A 121 19.07 15.65 -13.98
N GLY A 122 19.75 16.39 -14.86
CA GLY A 122 20.52 15.80 -15.95
C GLY A 122 21.61 14.85 -15.44
N HIS A 123 21.57 13.58 -15.87
CA HIS A 123 22.49 12.52 -15.42
C HIS A 123 22.93 11.62 -16.59
N ASP A 124 24.02 10.87 -16.37
CA ASP A 124 24.53 9.86 -17.32
C ASP A 124 24.09 8.43 -16.93
N VAL A 125 23.91 8.18 -15.63
CA VAL A 125 23.49 6.90 -15.06
C VAL A 125 22.41 7.12 -14.01
N LEU A 126 21.40 6.26 -13.96
CA LEU A 126 20.29 6.31 -13.02
C LEU A 126 20.21 5.05 -12.16
N TRP A 127 20.41 5.19 -10.87
CA TRP A 127 20.05 4.17 -9.89
C TRP A 127 18.74 4.56 -9.21
N TYR A 128 17.90 3.56 -8.94
CA TYR A 128 16.69 3.73 -8.14
C TYR A 128 16.85 2.96 -6.83
N ALA A 129 17.07 3.69 -5.74
CA ALA A 129 17.07 3.17 -4.39
C ALA A 129 15.64 2.94 -3.92
N ASP A 130 15.34 1.75 -3.40
CA ASP A 130 14.01 1.43 -2.91
C ASP A 130 14.01 0.81 -1.52
N VAL A 131 12.92 1.11 -0.81
CA VAL A 131 12.52 0.45 0.41
C VAL A 131 10.99 0.24 0.30
N PRO A 132 10.48 -0.99 0.45
CA PRO A 132 9.05 -1.25 0.30
C PRO A 132 8.17 -0.40 1.23
N LYS A 133 7.01 0.03 0.74
CA LYS A 133 6.09 0.98 1.41
C LYS A 133 5.76 0.63 2.86
N ARG A 134 5.65 -0.65 3.20
CA ARG A 134 5.45 -1.13 4.59
C ARG A 134 6.49 -0.60 5.59
N HIS A 135 7.72 -0.33 5.16
CA HIS A 135 8.76 0.25 6.02
C HIS A 135 8.53 1.75 6.24
N ALA A 136 8.05 2.47 5.22
CA ALA A 136 7.66 3.87 5.35
C ALA A 136 6.47 4.02 6.32
N GLU A 137 5.44 3.18 6.15
CA GLU A 137 4.29 3.12 7.06
C GLU A 137 4.74 2.81 8.50
N ALA A 138 5.54 1.75 8.71
CA ALA A 138 6.04 1.40 10.02
C ALA A 138 6.90 2.50 10.66
N ALA A 139 7.69 3.23 9.86
CA ALA A 139 8.47 4.36 10.35
C ALA A 139 7.58 5.52 10.81
N VAL A 140 6.53 5.87 10.04
CA VAL A 140 5.55 6.90 10.43
C VAL A 140 4.82 6.51 11.72
N MET A 141 4.35 5.27 11.82
CA MET A 141 3.68 4.77 13.03
C MET A 141 4.61 4.78 14.26
N ALA A 142 5.91 4.59 14.06
CA ALA A 142 6.91 4.70 15.12
C ALA A 142 7.36 6.14 15.43
N GLY A 143 6.80 7.16 14.75
CA GLY A 143 7.18 8.57 14.92
C GLY A 143 8.55 8.93 14.35
N ARG A 144 9.09 8.11 13.43
CA ARG A 144 10.41 8.26 12.80
C ARG A 144 10.36 8.40 11.27
N GLY A 145 9.16 8.44 10.69
CA GLY A 145 8.96 8.54 9.26
C GLY A 145 9.18 9.95 8.72
N VAL A 146 9.26 10.08 7.40
CA VAL A 146 9.45 11.34 6.67
C VAL A 146 8.45 11.39 5.52
N ASN A 147 7.75 12.53 5.37
CA ASN A 147 6.96 12.79 4.18
C ASN A 147 7.78 13.52 3.11
N LEU A 148 7.42 13.26 1.86
CA LEU A 148 8.07 13.80 0.68
C LEU A 148 8.04 15.34 0.65
N GLY A 149 9.23 15.95 0.55
CA GLY A 149 9.41 17.41 0.52
C GLY A 149 9.20 18.12 1.87
N LEU A 150 8.96 17.39 2.97
CA LEU A 150 8.63 17.94 4.29
C LEU A 150 9.60 17.45 5.38
N THR A 151 10.89 17.42 5.05
CA THR A 151 11.95 16.99 5.97
C THR A 151 11.94 17.82 7.26
N GLY A 152 11.95 17.15 8.41
CA GLY A 152 11.95 17.80 9.73
C GLY A 152 10.56 18.09 10.32
N GLU A 153 9.48 17.86 9.57
CA GLU A 153 8.11 17.90 10.08
C GLU A 153 7.64 16.51 10.55
N LYS A 154 6.62 16.48 11.42
CA LYS A 154 6.01 15.22 11.84
C LYS A 154 5.33 14.57 10.64
N ALA A 155 5.75 13.36 10.28
CA ALA A 155 5.15 12.64 9.17
C ALA A 155 3.75 12.10 9.49
N GLU A 156 2.89 12.09 8.47
CA GLU A 156 1.50 11.70 8.53
C GLU A 156 1.23 10.56 7.55
N ALA A 157 0.56 9.50 8.03
CA ALA A 157 0.21 8.35 7.21
C ALA A 157 -0.75 8.73 6.08
N ARG A 158 -1.72 9.61 6.36
CA ARG A 158 -2.65 10.17 5.37
C ARG A 158 -1.90 10.73 4.15
N ARG A 159 -0.83 11.50 4.39
CA ARG A 159 -0.03 12.07 3.31
C ARG A 159 0.74 11.01 2.51
N LEU A 160 1.25 9.96 3.16
CA LEU A 160 1.89 8.83 2.44
C LEU A 160 0.93 8.24 1.41
N PHE A 161 -0.29 7.91 1.82
CA PHE A 161 -1.26 7.21 1.00
C PHE A 161 -1.80 8.04 -0.17
N TYR A 162 -2.10 9.33 0.06
CA TYR A 162 -2.82 10.15 -0.91
C TYR A 162 -1.95 11.13 -1.69
N VAL A 163 -0.73 11.42 -1.21
CA VAL A 163 0.15 12.41 -1.85
C VAL A 163 1.48 11.79 -2.25
N ASP A 164 2.26 11.33 -1.26
CA ASP A 164 3.65 10.94 -1.51
C ASP A 164 3.73 9.70 -2.42
N TRP A 165 2.98 8.64 -2.13
CA TRP A 165 3.03 7.42 -2.94
C TRP A 165 2.47 7.61 -4.36
N PRO A 166 1.34 8.30 -4.58
CA PRO A 166 0.89 8.60 -5.94
C PRO A 166 1.91 9.40 -6.77
N MET A 167 2.60 10.37 -6.14
CA MET A 167 3.67 11.12 -6.79
C MET A 167 4.89 10.25 -7.10
N LEU A 168 5.36 9.49 -6.10
CA LEU A 168 6.53 8.61 -6.23
C LEU A 168 6.30 7.47 -7.21
N ASP A 169 5.12 6.84 -7.20
CA ASP A 169 4.78 5.75 -8.11
C ASP A 169 4.78 6.23 -9.55
N ARG A 170 4.12 7.37 -9.87
CA ARG A 170 4.15 7.94 -11.22
C ARG A 170 5.56 8.30 -11.66
N HIS A 171 6.37 8.86 -10.76
CA HIS A 171 7.76 9.21 -11.05
C HIS A 171 8.61 7.97 -11.34
N ARG A 172 8.57 6.96 -10.46
CA ARG A 172 9.24 5.67 -10.66
C ARG A 172 8.80 5.01 -11.96
N ASP A 173 7.50 4.98 -12.23
CA ASP A 173 6.94 4.33 -13.41
C ASP A 173 7.41 5.03 -14.69
N ALA A 174 7.52 6.36 -14.67
CA ALA A 174 8.11 7.14 -15.76
C ALA A 174 9.62 6.89 -15.95
N LEU A 175 10.34 6.50 -14.89
CA LEU A 175 11.77 6.14 -14.92
C LEU A 175 12.00 4.67 -15.31
N ALA A 176 11.02 3.78 -15.15
CA ALA A 176 11.20 2.32 -15.14
C ALA A 176 12.02 1.75 -16.33
N ALA A 177 11.79 2.27 -17.54
CA ALA A 177 12.48 1.81 -18.75
C ALA A 177 13.96 2.22 -18.82
N ARG A 178 14.38 3.22 -18.04
CA ARG A 178 15.72 3.83 -18.07
C ARG A 178 16.51 3.70 -16.76
N ILE A 179 15.99 2.97 -15.77
CA ILE A 179 16.75 2.64 -14.56
C ILE A 179 17.93 1.75 -14.94
N ASP A 180 19.16 2.18 -14.66
CA ASP A 180 20.38 1.41 -14.92
C ASP A 180 20.70 0.43 -13.79
N ALA A 181 20.26 0.71 -12.56
CA ALA A 181 20.34 -0.23 -11.46
C ALA A 181 19.22 -0.02 -10.43
N TRP A 182 18.67 -1.12 -9.94
CA TRP A 182 17.76 -1.16 -8.80
C TRP A 182 18.56 -1.45 -7.53
N LEU A 183 18.48 -0.55 -6.55
CA LEU A 183 19.22 -0.61 -5.30
C LEU A 183 18.24 -0.86 -4.14
N ASP A 184 18.17 -2.10 -3.67
CA ASP A 184 17.40 -2.46 -2.49
C ASP A 184 18.16 -2.09 -1.21
N LEU A 185 17.54 -1.23 -0.40
CA LEU A 185 18.09 -0.72 0.86
C LEU A 185 17.34 -1.24 2.11
N GLN A 186 16.59 -2.33 1.99
CA GLN A 186 15.87 -2.93 3.13
C GLN A 186 16.79 -3.37 4.27
N ASP A 187 18.00 -3.85 3.94
CA ASP A 187 19.06 -4.14 4.89
C ASP A 187 20.17 -3.09 4.78
N PRO A 188 20.22 -2.09 5.69
CA PRO A 188 21.23 -1.04 5.66
C PRO A 188 22.67 -1.55 5.79
N ALA A 189 22.86 -2.73 6.39
CA ALA A 189 24.18 -3.32 6.52
C ALA A 189 24.66 -3.97 5.22
N ARG A 190 23.72 -4.41 4.38
CA ARG A 190 24.01 -5.20 3.18
C ARG A 190 23.04 -4.86 2.04
N PRO A 191 23.20 -3.69 1.40
CA PRO A 191 22.37 -3.31 0.25
C PRO A 191 22.55 -4.30 -0.90
N VAL A 192 21.53 -4.46 -1.74
CA VAL A 192 21.58 -5.31 -2.93
C VAL A 192 21.31 -4.47 -4.18
N LEU A 193 22.24 -4.55 -5.14
CA LEU A 193 22.11 -3.91 -6.44
C LEU A 193 21.81 -4.98 -7.48
N LEU A 194 20.72 -4.82 -8.21
CA LEU A 194 20.36 -5.57 -9.42
C LEU A 194 20.46 -4.60 -10.61
N ASP A 195 21.23 -4.96 -11.64
CA ASP A 195 21.31 -4.13 -12.84
C ASP A 195 19.95 -3.99 -13.55
N GLY A 196 19.75 -2.87 -14.23
CA GLY A 196 18.48 -2.51 -14.87
C GLY A 196 18.07 -3.47 -15.98
N ASP A 197 19.01 -3.94 -16.80
CA ASP A 197 18.73 -4.92 -17.86
C ASP A 197 18.32 -6.26 -17.25
N GLY A 198 19.02 -6.69 -16.20
CA GLY A 198 18.69 -7.86 -15.42
C GLY A 198 17.32 -7.77 -14.76
N MET A 199 16.98 -6.63 -14.15
CA MET A 199 15.65 -6.37 -13.59
C MET A 199 14.56 -6.50 -14.68
N ARG A 200 14.70 -5.76 -15.79
CA ARG A 200 13.71 -5.78 -16.88
C ARG A 200 13.57 -7.16 -17.51
N ALA A 201 14.67 -7.86 -17.78
CA ALA A 201 14.65 -9.21 -18.35
C ALA A 201 13.99 -10.22 -17.39
N THR A 202 14.24 -10.08 -16.08
CA THR A 202 13.58 -10.91 -15.06
C THR A 202 12.08 -10.66 -15.06
N LEU A 203 11.64 -9.40 -14.97
CA LEU A 203 10.22 -9.02 -14.99
C LEU A 203 9.51 -9.47 -16.28
N ALA A 204 10.18 -9.38 -17.44
CA ALA A 204 9.65 -9.86 -18.71
C ALA A 204 9.39 -11.36 -18.72
N SER A 205 10.27 -12.15 -18.10
CA SER A 205 10.07 -13.59 -17.93
C SER A 205 8.96 -13.89 -16.94
N LEU A 206 8.92 -13.18 -15.81
CA LEU A 206 7.91 -13.36 -14.77
C LEU A 206 6.50 -13.02 -15.26
N ALA A 207 6.35 -12.00 -16.10
CA ALA A 207 5.07 -11.57 -16.67
C ALA A 207 4.34 -12.64 -17.50
N ARG A 208 5.00 -13.77 -17.82
CA ARG A 208 4.46 -14.85 -18.66
C ARG A 208 4.22 -16.16 -17.87
N GLN A 209 4.25 -16.12 -16.55
CA GLN A 209 4.07 -17.28 -15.70
C GLN A 209 3.41 -16.91 -14.36
N PRO A 210 2.94 -17.88 -13.57
CA PRO A 210 2.43 -17.60 -12.23
C PRO A 210 3.48 -16.95 -11.32
N VAL A 211 3.18 -15.76 -10.82
CA VAL A 211 4.00 -15.02 -9.86
C VAL A 211 3.26 -14.93 -8.53
N ARG A 212 3.99 -15.20 -7.45
CA ARG A 212 3.55 -14.98 -6.07
C ARG A 212 4.42 -13.91 -5.46
N THR A 213 3.79 -12.84 -5.00
CA THR A 213 4.43 -11.73 -4.30
C THR A 213 4.82 -12.13 -2.88
N ARG A 214 5.71 -11.34 -2.27
CA ARG A 214 6.12 -11.51 -0.89
C ARG A 214 4.93 -11.19 0.02
N PRO A 215 4.39 -12.18 0.75
CA PRO A 215 3.30 -11.92 1.69
C PRO A 215 3.78 -11.10 2.88
N PHE A 216 2.87 -10.32 3.46
CA PHE A 216 3.14 -9.51 4.63
C PHE A 216 1.94 -9.50 5.58
N PHE A 217 2.19 -9.48 6.89
CA PHE A 217 1.13 -9.52 7.90
C PHE A 217 1.22 -8.35 8.87
N ASN A 218 0.13 -7.59 8.96
CA ASN A 218 -0.03 -6.41 9.80
C ASN A 218 -0.87 -6.72 11.05
N SER A 219 -0.57 -6.00 12.14
CA SER A 219 -1.39 -6.02 13.36
C SER A 219 -2.45 -4.93 13.34
N THR A 220 -3.62 -5.22 13.91
CA THR A 220 -4.69 -4.23 14.14
C THR A 220 -5.31 -4.44 15.54
N PRO A 221 -6.12 -3.51 16.08
CA PRO A 221 -6.78 -3.71 17.37
C PRO A 221 -7.68 -4.95 17.45
N TRP A 222 -8.19 -5.42 16.31
CA TRP A 222 -9.14 -6.54 16.23
C TRP A 222 -8.51 -7.88 15.83
N GLY A 223 -7.24 -7.87 15.43
CA GLY A 223 -6.57 -9.01 14.83
C GLY A 223 -6.52 -10.27 15.68
N GLY A 224 -6.64 -11.40 15.00
CA GLY A 224 -6.44 -12.75 15.53
C GLY A 224 -5.00 -13.27 15.38
N HIS A 225 -4.84 -14.55 15.70
CA HIS A 225 -3.53 -15.18 15.87
C HIS A 225 -3.28 -16.36 14.93
N TRP A 226 -4.13 -16.56 13.91
CA TRP A 226 -4.01 -17.67 12.98
C TRP A 226 -2.69 -17.61 12.20
N GLY A 227 -2.33 -16.44 11.64
CA GLY A 227 -1.09 -16.28 10.86
C GLY A 227 0.16 -16.61 11.69
N GLN A 228 0.19 -16.22 12.96
CA GLN A 228 1.31 -16.53 13.86
C GLN A 228 1.40 -18.03 14.17
N ARG A 229 0.26 -18.67 14.47
CA ARG A 229 0.21 -20.05 14.95
C ARG A 229 0.37 -21.06 13.82
N GLU A 230 -0.26 -20.82 12.69
CA GLU A 230 -0.35 -21.79 11.59
C GLU A 230 0.70 -21.54 10.49
N LEU A 231 1.10 -20.29 10.27
CA LEU A 231 2.07 -19.93 9.23
C LEU A 231 3.43 -19.53 9.77
N GLY A 232 3.54 -19.19 11.06
CA GLY A 232 4.79 -18.74 11.68
C GLY A 232 5.15 -17.28 11.35
N PHE A 233 4.20 -16.48 10.86
CA PHE A 233 4.44 -15.05 10.60
C PHE A 233 4.55 -14.25 11.90
N ASN A 234 5.53 -13.35 11.96
CA ASN A 234 5.66 -12.32 12.99
C ASN A 234 5.29 -12.81 14.41
N PRO A 235 5.95 -13.87 14.94
CA PRO A 235 5.54 -14.49 16.22
C PRO A 235 5.66 -13.53 17.42
N GLY A 236 6.44 -12.46 17.31
CA GLY A 236 6.55 -11.40 18.31
C GLY A 236 5.60 -10.22 18.14
N ALA A 237 4.80 -10.17 17.07
CA ALA A 237 3.82 -9.09 16.87
C ALA A 237 2.60 -9.27 17.79
N ARG A 238 1.82 -8.20 17.98
CA ARG A 238 0.59 -8.21 18.79
C ARG A 238 -0.40 -9.26 18.29
N ASN A 239 -0.60 -9.31 16.97
CA ASN A 239 -1.47 -10.24 16.26
C ASN A 239 -1.16 -10.20 14.74
N THR A 240 -1.84 -11.02 13.94
CA THR A 240 -1.68 -11.11 12.47
C THR A 240 -3.01 -10.84 11.76
N ALA A 241 -3.59 -9.67 12.01
CA ALA A 241 -4.93 -9.30 11.57
C ALA A 241 -5.13 -9.31 10.05
N LEU A 242 -4.17 -8.73 9.32
CA LEU A 242 -4.25 -8.49 7.89
C LEU A 242 -3.10 -9.22 7.22
N GLY A 243 -3.40 -10.27 6.46
CA GLY A 243 -2.41 -11.03 5.68
C GLY A 243 -2.45 -10.63 4.22
N TYR A 244 -1.63 -9.66 3.82
CA TYR A 244 -1.54 -9.20 2.43
C TYR A 244 -0.80 -10.23 1.59
N GLU A 245 -1.53 -10.92 0.72
CA GLU A 245 -0.93 -11.82 -0.28
C GLU A 245 -0.56 -11.02 -1.53
N LEU A 246 -1.52 -10.26 -2.08
CA LEU A 246 -1.30 -9.37 -3.21
C LEU A 246 -2.15 -8.11 -3.05
N ILE A 247 -1.47 -7.01 -2.72
CA ILE A 247 -1.98 -5.64 -2.88
C ILE A 247 -1.01 -4.95 -3.82
N ALA A 248 -1.34 -4.89 -5.12
CA ALA A 248 -0.37 -4.57 -6.17
C ALA A 248 0.47 -3.29 -5.94
N PRO A 249 -0.10 -2.17 -5.44
CA PRO A 249 0.69 -0.97 -5.13
C PRO A 249 1.76 -1.15 -4.04
N GLU A 250 1.67 -2.20 -3.23
CA GLU A 250 2.54 -2.44 -2.06
C GLU A 250 3.32 -3.76 -2.15
N ALA A 251 2.87 -4.67 -3.01
CA ALA A 251 3.43 -6.00 -3.13
C ALA A 251 4.80 -5.98 -3.81
N GLY A 252 5.73 -6.76 -3.28
CA GLY A 252 7.06 -6.96 -3.84
C GLY A 252 7.27 -8.36 -4.39
N ILE A 253 8.21 -8.51 -5.31
CA ILE A 253 8.69 -9.77 -5.87
C ILE A 253 10.14 -9.94 -5.43
N LEU A 254 10.46 -11.04 -4.73
CA LEU A 254 11.85 -11.33 -4.36
C LEU A 254 12.59 -11.94 -5.55
N VAL A 255 13.69 -11.30 -5.95
CA VAL A 255 14.58 -11.73 -7.03
C VAL A 255 15.98 -11.94 -6.46
N GLY A 256 16.53 -13.15 -6.57
CA GLY A 256 17.87 -13.44 -6.07
C GLY A 256 18.20 -14.92 -5.90
N HIS A 257 19.36 -15.19 -5.33
CA HIS A 257 19.88 -16.56 -5.11
C HIS A 257 19.74 -17.03 -3.66
N GLY A 258 19.47 -16.12 -2.73
CA GLY A 258 19.43 -16.42 -1.29
C GLY A 258 18.87 -15.26 -0.46
N PRO A 259 18.51 -15.46 0.82
CA PRO A 259 18.05 -14.39 1.70
C PRO A 259 19.07 -13.25 1.87
N SER A 260 20.36 -13.57 1.75
CA SER A 260 21.46 -12.62 1.85
C SER A 260 21.86 -11.96 0.52
N GLU A 261 21.16 -12.32 -0.56
CA GLU A 261 21.52 -11.96 -1.93
C GLU A 261 20.23 -11.90 -2.77
N GLN A 262 19.34 -10.96 -2.40
CA GLN A 262 18.06 -10.74 -3.06
C GLN A 262 17.68 -9.26 -3.04
N ALA A 263 16.99 -8.83 -4.08
CA ALA A 263 16.28 -7.55 -4.12
C ALA A 263 14.77 -7.82 -4.14
N GLU A 264 14.00 -6.95 -3.50
CA GLU A 264 12.56 -6.89 -3.65
C GLU A 264 12.21 -5.83 -4.68
N ILE A 265 11.55 -6.27 -5.76
CA ILE A 265 11.14 -5.41 -6.86
C ILE A 265 9.62 -5.20 -6.75
N PRO A 266 9.09 -3.97 -6.78
CA PRO A 266 7.66 -3.73 -6.76
C PRO A 266 6.95 -4.51 -7.87
N PHE A 267 5.91 -5.26 -7.52
CA PHE A 267 5.05 -5.95 -8.48
C PHE A 267 4.50 -4.98 -9.53
N GLN A 268 4.21 -3.75 -9.11
CA GLN A 268 3.76 -2.66 -9.97
C GLN A 268 4.70 -2.39 -11.17
N LEU A 269 6.02 -2.56 -11.05
CA LEU A 269 6.94 -2.39 -12.17
C LEU A 269 6.72 -3.43 -13.27
N MET A 270 6.28 -4.64 -12.91
CA MET A 270 5.91 -5.66 -13.89
C MET A 270 4.65 -5.24 -14.67
N CYS A 271 3.66 -4.65 -13.98
CA CYS A 271 2.46 -4.10 -14.60
C CYS A 271 2.76 -2.91 -15.52
N VAL A 272 3.77 -2.10 -15.20
CA VAL A 272 4.17 -0.94 -15.99
C VAL A 272 4.98 -1.33 -17.23
N LEU A 273 5.94 -2.23 -17.08
CA LEU A 273 6.84 -2.64 -18.18
C LEU A 273 6.19 -3.66 -19.11
N HIS A 274 5.26 -4.48 -18.61
CA HIS A 274 4.62 -5.57 -19.36
C HIS A 274 3.09 -5.64 -19.14
N PRO A 275 2.34 -4.54 -19.32
CA PRO A 275 0.94 -4.45 -18.93
C PRO A 275 0.06 -5.50 -19.60
N GLU A 276 0.13 -5.66 -20.92
CA GLU A 276 -0.71 -6.63 -21.64
C GLU A 276 -0.39 -8.08 -21.28
N ALA A 277 0.86 -8.39 -20.96
CA ALA A 277 1.24 -9.75 -20.57
C ALA A 277 0.71 -10.12 -19.18
N VAL A 278 0.67 -9.14 -18.26
CA VAL A 278 0.23 -9.35 -16.88
C VAL A 278 -1.29 -9.21 -16.74
N LEU A 279 -1.88 -8.16 -17.32
CA LEU A 279 -3.30 -7.82 -17.17
C LEU A 279 -4.17 -8.41 -18.29
N GLY A 280 -3.62 -8.62 -19.48
CA GLY A 280 -4.40 -8.83 -20.70
C GLY A 280 -4.87 -7.51 -21.33
N PRO A 281 -5.19 -7.51 -22.64
CA PRO A 281 -5.50 -6.29 -23.39
C PRO A 281 -6.76 -5.57 -22.91
N GLU A 282 -7.82 -6.31 -22.55
CA GLU A 282 -9.09 -5.71 -22.10
C GLU A 282 -8.97 -5.09 -20.69
N PRO A 283 -8.41 -5.75 -19.66
CA PRO A 283 -8.17 -5.11 -18.38
C PRO A 283 -7.19 -3.94 -18.48
N TYR A 284 -6.13 -4.04 -19.31
CA TYR A 284 -5.21 -2.92 -19.54
C TYR A 284 -5.93 -1.70 -20.13
N ALA A 285 -6.80 -1.89 -21.12
CA ALA A 285 -7.59 -0.80 -21.70
C ALA A 285 -8.51 -0.11 -20.68
N ARG A 286 -8.99 -0.84 -19.65
CA ARG A 286 -9.90 -0.32 -18.63
C ARG A 286 -9.18 0.31 -17.43
N PHE A 287 -8.10 -0.31 -16.97
CA PHE A 287 -7.44 0.03 -15.69
C PHE A 287 -6.05 0.63 -15.87
N GLY A 288 -5.54 0.72 -17.09
CA GLY A 288 -4.15 1.10 -17.36
C GLY A 288 -3.21 0.12 -16.66
N THR A 289 -2.14 0.63 -16.06
CA THR A 289 -1.16 -0.19 -15.32
C THR A 289 -1.63 -0.57 -13.90
N SER A 290 -2.84 -0.16 -13.49
CA SER A 290 -3.40 -0.57 -12.19
C SER A 290 -3.87 -2.01 -12.24
N PHE A 291 -3.24 -2.89 -11.46
CA PHE A 291 -3.69 -4.27 -11.34
C PHE A 291 -5.00 -4.30 -10.53
N PRO A 292 -6.13 -4.75 -11.11
CA PRO A 292 -7.44 -4.39 -10.59
C PRO A 292 -7.94 -5.26 -9.43
N ILE A 293 -7.22 -6.31 -9.04
CA ILE A 293 -7.65 -7.30 -8.04
C ILE A 293 -6.62 -7.38 -6.90
N ARG A 294 -7.09 -7.45 -5.66
CA ARG A 294 -6.29 -7.80 -4.49
C ARG A 294 -6.79 -9.07 -3.80
N PHE A 295 -5.91 -9.66 -3.00
CA PHE A 295 -6.21 -10.79 -2.13
C PHE A 295 -5.53 -10.60 -0.77
N ASP A 296 -6.29 -10.74 0.30
CA ASP A 296 -5.80 -10.68 1.66
C ASP A 296 -6.59 -11.57 2.62
N TYR A 297 -5.95 -11.92 3.74
CA TYR A 297 -6.57 -12.62 4.84
C TYR A 297 -6.99 -11.64 5.93
N LEU A 298 -8.27 -11.67 6.32
CA LEU A 298 -8.76 -10.99 7.51
C LEU A 298 -8.89 -12.01 8.63
N ASP A 299 -7.97 -11.95 9.58
CA ASP A 299 -7.86 -12.87 10.72
C ASP A 299 -8.47 -12.26 11.96
N THR A 300 -9.59 -12.84 12.41
CA THR A 300 -10.24 -12.52 13.69
C THR A 300 -10.21 -13.73 14.65
N VAL A 301 -9.43 -14.76 14.35
CA VAL A 301 -9.35 -16.01 15.13
C VAL A 301 -8.67 -15.74 16.47
N GLY A 302 -9.46 -15.74 17.55
CA GLY A 302 -9.00 -15.31 18.87
C GLY A 302 -8.82 -13.79 18.99
N GLY A 303 -9.37 -13.02 18.05
CA GLY A 303 -9.44 -11.56 18.06
C GLY A 303 -10.86 -11.05 18.30
N GLY A 304 -11.19 -9.88 17.74
CA GLY A 304 -12.50 -9.24 17.85
C GLY A 304 -13.16 -9.01 16.49
N ASN A 305 -14.32 -8.34 16.49
CA ASN A 305 -15.03 -8.01 15.25
C ASN A 305 -14.24 -7.00 14.38
N LEU A 306 -14.22 -7.17 13.07
CA LEU A 306 -13.71 -6.16 12.14
C LEU A 306 -14.68 -5.00 12.02
N SER A 307 -14.20 -3.73 11.98
CA SER A 307 -14.97 -2.46 11.84
C SER A 307 -16.23 -2.58 10.98
N LEU A 308 -17.36 -2.04 11.45
CA LEU A 308 -18.55 -1.90 10.62
C LEU A 308 -18.27 -0.78 9.64
N HIS A 309 -18.29 -1.08 8.35
CA HIS A 309 -17.91 -0.13 7.33
C HIS A 309 -18.62 -0.41 6.01
N CYS A 310 -18.41 0.48 5.06
CA CYS A 310 -18.66 0.21 3.64
C CYS A 310 -17.48 0.71 2.81
N HIS A 311 -17.52 0.41 1.51
CA HIS A 311 -16.61 1.01 0.55
C HIS A 311 -17.29 2.14 -0.23
N PRO A 312 -16.51 3.12 -0.73
CA PRO A 312 -17.04 4.21 -1.53
C PRO A 312 -17.79 3.69 -2.76
N LYS A 313 -18.89 4.32 -3.17
CA LYS A 313 -19.53 4.08 -4.48
C LYS A 313 -18.67 4.69 -5.58
N GLU A 314 -18.74 4.15 -6.80
CA GLU A 314 -17.89 4.61 -7.92
C GLU A 314 -17.93 6.13 -8.18
N PRO A 315 -19.08 6.84 -8.16
CA PRO A 315 -19.08 8.29 -8.33
C PRO A 315 -18.31 9.02 -7.23
N TYR A 316 -18.51 8.61 -5.97
CA TYR A 316 -17.83 9.19 -4.82
C TYR A 316 -16.33 8.95 -4.85
N MET A 317 -15.93 7.72 -5.21
CA MET A 317 -14.54 7.30 -5.37
C MET A 317 -13.80 8.15 -6.41
N ARG A 318 -14.48 8.50 -7.50
CA ARG A 318 -13.94 9.36 -8.55
C ARG A 318 -13.84 10.82 -8.13
N GLU A 319 -14.92 11.37 -7.58
CA GLU A 319 -15.03 12.78 -7.24
C GLU A 319 -14.14 13.18 -6.06
N HIS A 320 -14.17 12.39 -4.97
CA HIS A 320 -13.46 12.70 -3.74
C HIS A 320 -12.06 12.10 -3.68
N PHE A 321 -11.85 10.91 -4.25
CA PHE A 321 -10.57 10.21 -4.10
C PHE A 321 -9.75 10.13 -5.39
N GLY A 322 -10.34 10.42 -6.56
CA GLY A 322 -9.61 10.50 -7.83
C GLY A 322 -9.42 9.15 -8.55
N TRP A 323 -10.03 8.07 -8.07
CA TRP A 323 -9.94 6.76 -8.70
C TRP A 323 -11.03 6.53 -9.74
N SER A 324 -10.72 5.79 -10.81
CA SER A 324 -11.66 5.50 -11.90
C SER A 324 -12.61 4.33 -11.63
N TYR A 325 -12.35 3.56 -10.58
CA TYR A 325 -13.11 2.40 -10.13
C TYR A 325 -13.10 2.33 -8.61
N THR A 326 -13.95 1.48 -8.03
CA THR A 326 -14.09 1.36 -6.58
C THR A 326 -13.90 -0.06 -6.08
N GLN A 327 -13.95 -0.19 -4.75
CA GLN A 327 -13.91 -1.46 -4.07
C GLN A 327 -15.24 -2.19 -4.05
N HIS A 328 -15.29 -3.29 -4.79
CA HIS A 328 -16.24 -4.38 -4.61
C HIS A 328 -15.45 -5.56 -4.07
N GLU A 329 -15.97 -6.20 -3.02
CA GLU A 329 -15.26 -7.29 -2.37
C GLU A 329 -16.12 -8.53 -2.21
N THR A 330 -15.47 -9.59 -1.78
CA THR A 330 -16.10 -10.84 -1.39
C THR A 330 -15.41 -11.39 -0.16
N TYR A 331 -16.19 -12.00 0.73
CA TYR A 331 -15.66 -12.79 1.84
C TYR A 331 -15.83 -14.27 1.53
N TYR A 332 -14.72 -14.96 1.31
CA TYR A 332 -14.68 -16.42 1.32
C TYR A 332 -14.25 -16.92 2.70
N MET A 333 -15.15 -17.64 3.38
CA MET A 333 -14.89 -18.10 4.75
C MET A 333 -13.92 -19.28 4.76
N THR A 334 -12.64 -19.00 5.01
CA THR A 334 -11.60 -20.03 5.11
C THR A 334 -11.70 -20.78 6.43
N ILE A 335 -11.94 -20.04 7.51
CA ILE A 335 -12.32 -20.56 8.84
C ILE A 335 -13.58 -19.82 9.28
N GLY A 336 -14.55 -20.59 9.75
CA GLY A 336 -15.75 -20.08 10.39
C GLY A 336 -16.70 -21.22 10.73
N SER A 337 -17.79 -20.90 11.42
CA SER A 337 -18.73 -21.83 12.04
C SER A 337 -20.17 -21.28 12.03
N PRO A 338 -21.18 -22.13 12.33
CA PRO A 338 -22.55 -21.66 12.54
C PRO A 338 -22.72 -20.66 13.70
N ASP A 339 -21.80 -20.65 14.67
CA ASP A 339 -21.83 -19.77 15.85
C ASP A 339 -21.13 -18.42 15.63
N THR A 340 -20.32 -18.33 14.57
CA THR A 340 -19.67 -17.09 14.12
C THR A 340 -20.50 -16.42 13.04
N ARG A 341 -20.33 -15.10 12.85
CA ARG A 341 -21.21 -14.33 11.96
C ARG A 341 -20.47 -13.37 11.03
N VAL A 342 -21.12 -13.04 9.92
CA VAL A 342 -20.82 -11.89 9.07
C VAL A 342 -21.99 -10.93 9.15
N PHE A 343 -21.71 -9.64 9.35
CA PHE A 343 -22.67 -8.55 9.19
C PHE A 343 -22.67 -8.14 7.72
N LEU A 344 -23.84 -8.06 7.09
CA LEU A 344 -23.94 -7.73 5.66
C LEU A 344 -25.31 -7.16 5.33
N GLY A 345 -25.35 -5.95 4.77
CA GLY A 345 -26.58 -5.34 4.26
C GLY A 345 -27.55 -4.91 5.37
N LEU A 346 -28.43 -3.97 5.04
CA LEU A 346 -29.37 -3.41 6.02
C LEU A 346 -30.48 -4.41 6.33
N ARG A 347 -31.06 -4.32 7.53
CA ARG A 347 -32.32 -4.98 7.81
C ARG A 347 -33.45 -4.36 6.99
N GLU A 348 -34.50 -5.14 6.73
CA GLU A 348 -35.70 -4.65 6.02
C GLU A 348 -36.32 -3.44 6.74
N ASP A 349 -36.40 -3.53 8.08
CA ASP A 349 -36.96 -2.53 8.98
C ASP A 349 -35.93 -1.49 9.47
N ALA A 350 -34.73 -1.43 8.88
CA ALA A 350 -33.70 -0.50 9.31
C ALA A 350 -34.13 0.97 9.14
N ASP A 351 -34.11 1.71 10.25
CA ASP A 351 -34.30 3.16 10.30
C ASP A 351 -32.94 3.85 10.10
N ILE A 352 -32.79 4.52 8.95
CA ILE A 352 -31.53 5.17 8.56
C ILE A 352 -31.21 6.40 9.43
N ASP A 353 -32.24 7.10 9.91
CA ASP A 353 -32.04 8.27 10.76
C ASP A 353 -31.61 7.83 12.16
N LEU A 354 -32.19 6.74 12.68
CA LEU A 354 -31.71 6.12 13.92
C LEU A 354 -30.28 5.60 13.77
N PHE A 355 -29.97 4.91 12.67
CA PHE A 355 -28.62 4.38 12.42
C PHE A 355 -27.58 5.50 12.40
N ARG A 356 -27.86 6.59 11.67
CA ARG A 356 -27.02 7.79 11.65
C ARG A 356 -26.81 8.35 13.05
N LYS A 357 -27.90 8.55 13.80
CA LYS A 357 -27.85 9.12 15.14
C LYS A 357 -26.98 8.28 16.07
N GLU A 358 -27.13 6.95 16.07
CA GLU A 358 -26.34 6.07 16.93
C GLU A 358 -24.86 6.03 16.53
N ILE A 359 -24.54 6.13 15.24
CA ILE A 359 -23.16 6.29 14.77
C ILE A 359 -22.55 7.59 15.31
N GLU A 360 -23.30 8.70 15.22
CA GLU A 360 -22.85 10.01 15.70
C GLU A 360 -22.63 9.98 17.22
N GLU A 361 -23.61 9.51 18.01
CA GLU A 361 -23.50 9.37 19.46
C GLU A 361 -22.36 8.42 19.88
N ALA A 362 -22.09 7.36 19.12
CA ALA A 362 -20.94 6.49 19.34
C ALA A 362 -19.60 7.20 19.08
N ALA A 363 -19.54 8.02 18.04
CA ALA A 363 -18.33 8.76 17.67
C ALA A 363 -18.04 9.95 18.59
N THR A 364 -19.07 10.67 19.05
CA THR A 364 -18.93 11.90 19.85
C THR A 364 -18.95 11.63 21.35
N ASP A 365 -19.90 10.82 21.80
CA ASP A 365 -20.23 10.65 23.22
C ASP A 365 -19.82 9.27 23.77
N GLY A 366 -19.32 8.39 22.90
CA GLY A 366 -18.93 7.03 23.28
C GLY A 366 -20.13 6.17 23.70
N VAL A 367 -21.32 6.45 23.16
CA VAL A 367 -22.51 5.63 23.40
C VAL A 367 -22.41 4.35 22.56
N PRO A 368 -22.47 3.15 23.17
CA PRO A 368 -22.38 1.92 22.40
C PRO A 368 -23.64 1.71 21.56
N MET A 369 -23.46 1.26 20.32
CA MET A 369 -24.53 0.77 19.46
C MET A 369 -24.37 -0.73 19.18
N ASP A 370 -25.48 -1.42 18.86
CA ASP A 370 -25.45 -2.78 18.33
C ASP A 370 -25.67 -2.73 16.80
N PRO A 371 -24.64 -3.04 15.98
CA PRO A 371 -24.80 -3.15 14.54
C PRO A 371 -25.94 -4.08 14.09
N ALA A 372 -26.31 -5.10 14.88
CA ALA A 372 -27.37 -6.04 14.54
C ALA A 372 -28.78 -5.42 14.60
N ASP A 373 -28.94 -4.24 15.21
CA ASP A 373 -30.20 -3.48 15.19
C ASP A 373 -30.47 -2.84 13.81
N HIS A 374 -29.43 -2.69 12.99
CA HIS A 374 -29.50 -2.01 11.68
C HIS A 374 -29.07 -2.89 10.50
N VAL A 375 -28.15 -3.82 10.73
CA VAL A 375 -27.48 -4.63 9.70
C VAL A 375 -27.81 -6.10 9.91
N MET A 376 -28.12 -6.82 8.84
CA MET A 376 -28.37 -8.26 8.91
C MET A 376 -27.12 -9.03 9.31
N THR A 377 -27.33 -10.19 9.93
CA THR A 377 -26.25 -11.12 10.25
C THR A 377 -26.50 -12.48 9.62
N PHE A 378 -25.42 -13.12 9.19
CA PHE A 378 -25.44 -14.43 8.56
C PHE A 378 -24.40 -15.35 9.21
N PRO A 379 -24.68 -16.65 9.38
CA PRO A 379 -23.67 -17.60 9.88
C PRO A 379 -22.46 -17.65 8.94
N ALA A 380 -21.27 -17.55 9.51
CA ALA A 380 -20.01 -17.47 8.78
C ALA A 380 -19.42 -18.86 8.51
N GLU A 381 -20.23 -19.78 7.97
CA GLU A 381 -19.83 -21.18 7.78
C GLU A 381 -18.67 -21.30 6.78
N LYS A 382 -17.73 -22.21 7.06
CA LYS A 382 -16.59 -22.49 6.18
C LYS A 382 -17.05 -22.79 4.75
N GLY A 383 -16.39 -22.17 3.78
CA GLY A 383 -16.68 -22.32 2.35
C GLY A 383 -17.82 -21.45 1.85
N ARG A 384 -18.58 -20.78 2.74
CA ARG A 384 -19.58 -19.78 2.33
C ARG A 384 -18.89 -18.58 1.69
N LEU A 385 -19.54 -18.03 0.66
CA LEU A 385 -19.09 -16.85 -0.06
C LEU A 385 -20.12 -15.73 0.10
N PHE A 386 -19.65 -14.57 0.55
CA PHE A 386 -20.46 -13.35 0.64
C PHE A 386 -20.00 -12.35 -0.42
N MET A 387 -20.95 -11.82 -1.18
CA MET A 387 -20.70 -10.77 -2.17
C MET A 387 -20.95 -9.40 -1.53
N ILE A 388 -20.00 -8.48 -1.65
CA ILE A 388 -20.04 -7.20 -0.95
C ILE A 388 -19.81 -6.08 -1.97
N PRO A 389 -20.85 -5.65 -2.71
CA PRO A 389 -20.72 -4.52 -3.60
C PRO A 389 -20.53 -3.21 -2.81
N ALA A 390 -19.81 -2.24 -3.39
CA ALA A 390 -19.59 -0.91 -2.83
C ALA A 390 -20.85 -0.25 -2.26
N GLY A 391 -20.73 0.40 -1.10
CA GLY A 391 -21.84 1.01 -0.37
C GLY A 391 -22.62 0.07 0.55
N THR A 392 -22.40 -1.24 0.50
CA THR A 392 -23.05 -2.20 1.42
C THR A 392 -22.40 -2.13 2.81
N PRO A 393 -23.16 -1.92 3.90
CA PRO A 393 -22.59 -1.99 5.25
C PRO A 393 -22.26 -3.44 5.60
N HIS A 394 -21.05 -3.69 6.10
CA HIS A 394 -20.60 -5.04 6.42
C HIS A 394 -19.47 -5.06 7.47
N ALA A 395 -19.26 -6.23 8.06
CA ALA A 395 -18.19 -6.55 9.00
C ALA A 395 -18.03 -8.07 9.16
N SER A 396 -16.79 -8.54 9.35
CA SER A 396 -16.55 -9.91 9.83
C SER A 396 -16.63 -9.96 11.36
N GLY A 397 -17.43 -10.88 11.91
CA GLY A 397 -17.47 -11.14 13.34
C GLY A 397 -16.19 -11.83 13.85
N ALA A 398 -16.00 -11.84 15.17
CA ALA A 398 -14.89 -12.53 15.81
C ALA A 398 -14.89 -14.04 15.53
N GLY A 399 -13.71 -14.66 15.48
CA GLY A 399 -13.53 -16.11 15.32
C GLY A 399 -13.44 -16.61 13.87
N ASN A 400 -13.38 -15.70 12.91
CA ASN A 400 -13.34 -15.98 11.48
C ASN A 400 -11.94 -15.80 10.88
N LEU A 401 -11.64 -16.58 9.82
CA LEU A 401 -10.59 -16.28 8.86
C LEU A 401 -11.24 -16.09 7.49
N VAL A 402 -11.19 -14.86 6.99
CA VAL A 402 -11.74 -14.50 5.68
C VAL A 402 -10.59 -14.48 4.67
N LEU A 403 -10.78 -15.09 3.50
CA LEU A 403 -10.04 -14.71 2.30
C LEU A 403 -10.87 -13.64 1.60
N GLU A 404 -10.41 -12.40 1.67
CA GLU A 404 -11.01 -11.30 0.94
C GLU A 404 -10.45 -11.29 -0.49
N ILE A 405 -11.36 -11.22 -1.45
CA ILE A 405 -11.03 -10.99 -2.86
C ILE A 405 -11.77 -9.73 -3.27
N SER A 406 -11.04 -8.70 -3.65
CA SER A 406 -11.64 -7.41 -3.96
C SER A 406 -11.04 -6.76 -5.19
N ALA A 407 -11.88 -6.06 -5.95
CA ALA A 407 -11.38 -5.10 -6.92
C ALA A 407 -10.95 -3.88 -6.14
N THR A 408 -9.72 -3.38 -6.23
CA THR A 408 -9.39 -2.14 -5.51
C THR A 408 -8.09 -1.51 -5.99
N PRO A 409 -8.04 -0.18 -6.10
CA PRO A 409 -6.80 0.49 -6.34
C PRO A 409 -6.00 0.76 -5.06
N TYR A 410 -6.69 0.92 -3.92
CA TYR A 410 -6.09 1.26 -2.64
C TYR A 410 -7.05 1.02 -1.44
N LEU A 411 -6.58 1.14 -0.20
CA LEU A 411 -7.36 0.84 1.01
C LEU A 411 -8.36 1.97 1.35
N TYR A 412 -9.65 1.79 1.04
CA TYR A 412 -10.74 2.70 1.42
C TYR A 412 -11.83 1.97 2.22
N SER A 413 -11.70 1.99 3.55
CA SER A 413 -12.73 1.49 4.48
C SER A 413 -13.40 2.65 5.19
N LEU A 414 -14.63 2.98 4.78
CA LEU A 414 -15.43 4.06 5.36
C LEU A 414 -16.14 3.55 6.61
N ARG A 415 -15.47 3.65 7.76
CA ARG A 415 -15.93 3.04 9.01
C ARG A 415 -17.08 3.83 9.65
N PHE A 416 -18.15 3.12 9.96
CA PHE A 416 -19.29 3.58 10.74
C PHE A 416 -19.06 3.41 12.25
N TYR A 417 -18.57 2.24 12.66
CA TYR A 417 -18.45 1.89 14.07
C TYR A 417 -17.31 0.90 14.32
N ASP A 418 -16.64 1.05 15.47
CA ASP A 418 -15.48 0.24 15.86
C ASP A 418 -15.58 -0.36 17.27
N TRP A 419 -16.79 -0.65 17.77
CA TRP A 419 -17.05 -1.21 19.12
C TRP A 419 -16.40 -0.39 20.24
N LEU A 420 -16.31 0.94 20.06
CA LEU A 420 -15.67 1.88 20.99
C LEU A 420 -14.26 1.45 21.41
N ARG A 421 -13.55 0.75 20.53
CA ARG A 421 -12.20 0.28 20.85
C ARG A 421 -11.22 1.45 20.89
N PRO A 422 -10.34 1.51 21.90
CA PRO A 422 -9.29 2.48 21.92
C PRO A 422 -8.22 2.16 20.86
N ASP A 423 -7.48 3.20 20.46
CA ASP A 423 -6.21 3.05 19.77
C ASP A 423 -5.10 2.52 20.72
N ALA A 424 -3.85 2.54 20.26
CA ALA A 424 -2.72 2.06 21.06
C ALA A 424 -2.44 2.94 22.30
N ASP A 425 -2.84 4.21 22.27
CA ASP A 425 -2.63 5.21 23.32
C ASP A 425 -3.83 5.35 24.27
N GLY A 426 -4.91 4.60 24.02
CA GLY A 426 -6.12 4.62 24.84
C GLY A 426 -7.19 5.60 24.35
N ASN A 427 -6.98 6.32 23.25
CA ASN A 427 -7.92 7.30 22.74
C ASN A 427 -9.00 6.66 21.84
N PRO A 428 -10.18 7.28 21.70
CA PRO A 428 -11.16 6.87 20.69
C PRO A 428 -10.53 6.89 19.29
N ARG A 429 -10.75 5.83 18.51
CA ARG A 429 -10.28 5.78 17.13
C ARG A 429 -11.14 6.72 16.28
N PRO A 430 -10.55 7.63 15.50
CA PRO A 430 -11.33 8.53 14.66
C PRO A 430 -12.02 7.72 13.53
N LEU A 431 -13.24 8.11 13.16
CA LEU A 431 -14.11 7.38 12.24
C LEU A 431 -14.57 8.31 11.10
N PRO A 432 -14.32 7.97 9.83
CA PRO A 432 -14.78 8.74 8.68
C PRO A 432 -16.26 8.46 8.36
N TYR A 433 -17.14 8.48 9.38
CA TYR A 433 -18.51 8.01 9.23
C TYR A 433 -19.35 8.87 8.29
N GLU A 434 -19.03 10.16 8.14
CA GLU A 434 -19.70 11.04 7.18
C GLU A 434 -19.52 10.55 5.74
N HIS A 435 -18.29 10.16 5.37
CA HIS A 435 -18.03 9.52 4.08
C HIS A 435 -18.81 8.20 3.97
N GLY A 436 -18.84 7.39 5.03
CA GLY A 436 -19.61 6.14 5.06
C GLY A 436 -21.09 6.37 4.79
N LEU A 437 -21.70 7.33 5.47
CA LEU A 437 -23.11 7.67 5.34
C LEU A 437 -23.44 8.23 3.95
N ALA A 438 -22.55 9.03 3.36
CA ALA A 438 -22.69 9.50 1.98
C ALA A 438 -22.65 8.34 0.95
N ASN A 439 -22.00 7.24 1.31
CA ASN A 439 -21.83 6.08 0.44
C ASN A 439 -22.79 4.92 0.71
N LEU A 440 -23.56 4.97 1.78
CA LEU A 440 -24.50 3.91 2.15
C LEU A 440 -25.48 3.62 1.00
N GLU A 441 -25.62 2.34 0.65
CA GLU A 441 -26.63 1.86 -0.29
C GLU A 441 -27.86 1.40 0.49
N THR A 442 -28.89 2.24 0.50
CA THR A 442 -30.10 2.02 1.32
C THR A 442 -31.01 0.94 0.75
N GLU A 443 -30.91 0.61 -0.55
CA GLU A 443 -31.79 -0.37 -1.19
C GLU A 443 -31.33 -1.82 -1.04
N ARG A 444 -30.14 -2.05 -0.46
CA ARG A 444 -29.64 -3.40 -0.13
C ARG A 444 -30.06 -3.79 1.27
N ARG A 445 -31.33 -4.18 1.38
CA ARG A 445 -31.95 -4.61 2.64
C ARG A 445 -32.74 -5.90 2.54
N GLY A 446 -32.94 -6.56 3.69
CA GLY A 446 -33.86 -7.69 3.84
C GLY A 446 -33.58 -8.88 2.93
N GLU A 447 -34.64 -9.47 2.35
CA GLU A 447 -34.55 -10.68 1.53
C GLU A 447 -33.61 -10.54 0.34
N ARG A 448 -33.48 -9.32 -0.20
CA ARG A 448 -32.58 -9.02 -1.31
C ARG A 448 -31.13 -9.30 -0.95
N VAL A 449 -30.73 -8.97 0.28
CA VAL A 449 -29.37 -9.25 0.77
C VAL A 449 -29.13 -10.75 0.83
N ALA A 450 -30.06 -11.49 1.44
CA ALA A 450 -29.95 -12.94 1.55
C ALA A 450 -29.90 -13.64 0.17
N GLY A 451 -30.75 -13.20 -0.77
CA GLY A 451 -30.86 -13.82 -2.09
C GLY A 451 -29.77 -13.43 -3.09
N GLU A 452 -29.25 -12.20 -3.02
CA GLU A 452 -28.27 -11.69 -3.99
C GLU A 452 -26.83 -11.78 -3.47
N LEU A 453 -26.62 -11.62 -2.16
CA LEU A 453 -25.29 -11.39 -1.59
C LEU A 453 -24.74 -12.57 -0.80
N VAL A 454 -25.56 -13.55 -0.44
CA VAL A 454 -25.11 -14.75 0.28
C VAL A 454 -25.17 -15.95 -0.66
N GLN A 455 -24.01 -16.52 -0.98
CA GLN A 455 -23.91 -17.64 -1.91
C GLN A 455 -23.79 -18.95 -1.14
N GLU A 456 -24.61 -19.93 -1.52
CA GLU A 456 -24.48 -21.30 -1.01
C GLU A 456 -23.27 -22.00 -1.64
N PRO A 457 -22.45 -22.71 -0.85
CA PRO A 457 -21.34 -23.49 -1.38
C PRO A 457 -21.83 -24.50 -2.42
N ARG A 458 -21.21 -24.50 -3.61
CA ARG A 458 -21.42 -25.57 -4.60
C ARG A 458 -20.49 -26.72 -4.24
N GLY A 459 -21.08 -27.85 -3.84
CA GLY A 459 -20.38 -29.08 -3.49
C GLY A 459 -19.79 -29.83 -4.67
#